data_AF-A0A8C5C1Z8-F1
#
_entry.id   AF-A0A8C5C1Z8-F1
#
_cell.length_a   1.000
_cell.length_b   1.000
_cell.length_c   1.000
_cell.angle_alpha   90.00
_cell.angle_beta   90.00
_cell.angle_gamma   90.00
#
_symmetry.space_group_name_H-M   'P 1'
#
loop_
_entity.id
_entity.type
_entity.pdbx_description
1 polymer ?
#
loop_
_entity_poly.entity_id
_entity_poly.type
_entity_poly.pdbx_seq_one_letter_code
_entity_poly.pdbx_strand_id
1 'polypeptide(L)'
;MDSSDIRGYIQRFEDQGYKTWIRTTMILECLKTRMGRFLENETEVFHNALNGKIKLKEKTCIGPTKCDYKKVPTVKSDPNKLCRLCDAWKGEILSEHKNPNPKMVHWNNTTPYLWPSHKWEVAKVYMPRGNMKHKSVDDFDISAFLTLMTSCRHFQKFVKGHMLSEVTNVRNQIMHSANFAVTAEDFQVYMGRIRALGDALGEKVPEFQSFSKDMAESVSWSLGMCSSTGTQNAFAVSKSVKETWRFVRLWTLLE
;
A
#
# COMPACT_ATOMS: atom_id res chain seq x y z
N MET A 1 -7.04 -27.64 -22.10
CA MET A 1 -8.23 -26.96 -21.56
C MET A 1 -9.42 -27.59 -22.25
N ASP A 2 -10.24 -28.29 -21.49
CA ASP A 2 -11.45 -28.93 -22.01
C ASP A 2 -12.55 -27.87 -22.25
N SER A 3 -13.50 -28.16 -23.14
CA SER A 3 -14.65 -27.29 -23.47
C SER A 3 -15.53 -27.00 -22.25
N SER A 4 -15.55 -27.94 -21.29
CA SER A 4 -16.21 -27.83 -19.98
C SER A 4 -15.59 -26.72 -19.12
N ASP A 5 -14.25 -26.63 -19.06
CA ASP A 5 -13.52 -25.60 -18.33
C ASP A 5 -13.82 -24.20 -18.89
N ILE A 6 -13.80 -24.06 -20.21
CA ILE A 6 -14.05 -22.77 -20.88
C ILE A 6 -15.44 -22.25 -20.56
N ARG A 7 -16.46 -23.13 -20.56
CA ARG A 7 -17.84 -22.76 -20.21
C ARG A 7 -17.96 -22.30 -18.75
N GLY A 8 -17.27 -22.97 -17.83
CA GLY A 8 -17.21 -22.57 -16.41
C GLY A 8 -16.57 -21.20 -16.20
N TYR A 9 -15.49 -20.89 -16.94
CA TYR A 9 -14.87 -19.56 -16.90
C TYR A 9 -15.79 -18.47 -17.46
N ILE A 10 -16.45 -18.71 -18.59
CA ILE A 10 -17.38 -17.73 -19.21
C ILE A 10 -18.52 -17.40 -18.24
N GLN A 11 -19.14 -18.41 -17.62
CA GLN A 11 -20.23 -18.23 -16.68
C GLN A 11 -19.83 -17.38 -15.46
N ARG A 12 -18.60 -17.53 -14.97
CA ARG A 12 -18.08 -16.72 -13.86
C ARG A 12 -17.92 -15.24 -14.24
N PHE A 13 -17.51 -14.94 -15.47
CA PHE A 13 -17.43 -13.56 -15.95
C PHE A 13 -18.79 -12.92 -16.23
N GLU A 14 -19.88 -13.69 -16.23
CA GLU A 14 -21.25 -13.16 -16.32
C GLU A 14 -21.83 -12.81 -14.94
N ASP A 15 -21.34 -13.45 -13.88
CA ASP A 15 -21.77 -13.23 -12.50
C ASP A 15 -21.56 -11.77 -12.05
N GLN A 16 -22.63 -11.16 -11.56
CA GLN A 16 -22.62 -9.75 -11.16
C GLN A 16 -21.78 -9.53 -9.91
N GLY A 17 -21.79 -10.48 -8.96
CA GLY A 17 -21.00 -10.40 -7.75
C GLY A 17 -19.50 -10.39 -8.07
N TYR A 18 -19.07 -11.27 -8.97
CA TYR A 18 -17.69 -11.38 -9.42
C TYR A 18 -17.24 -10.17 -10.24
N LYS A 19 -18.07 -9.66 -11.16
CA LYS A 19 -17.79 -8.40 -11.87
C LYS A 19 -17.56 -7.24 -10.91
N THR A 20 -18.39 -7.17 -9.88
CA THR A 20 -18.37 -6.11 -8.87
C THR A 20 -17.13 -6.22 -7.96
N TRP A 21 -16.73 -7.44 -7.62
CA TRP A 21 -15.46 -7.72 -6.94
C TRP A 21 -14.26 -7.27 -7.78
N ILE A 22 -14.19 -7.67 -9.06
CA ILE A 22 -13.12 -7.25 -9.98
C ILE A 22 -13.03 -5.72 -10.04
N ARG A 23 -14.17 -5.04 -10.22
CA ARG A 23 -14.23 -3.57 -10.28
C ARG A 23 -13.66 -2.93 -9.02
N THR A 24 -14.05 -3.44 -7.85
CA THR A 24 -13.54 -2.91 -6.58
C THR A 24 -12.03 -3.08 -6.47
N THR A 25 -11.51 -4.26 -6.83
CA THR A 25 -10.08 -4.55 -6.83
C THR A 25 -9.32 -3.62 -7.79
N MET A 26 -9.84 -3.38 -8.99
CA MET A 26 -9.22 -2.46 -9.95
C MET A 26 -9.16 -1.02 -9.44
N ILE A 27 -10.21 -0.57 -8.75
CA ILE A 27 -10.27 0.79 -8.19
C ILE A 27 -9.31 0.93 -7.01
N LEU A 28 -9.16 -0.11 -6.17
CA LEU A 28 -8.12 -0.17 -5.15
C LEU A 28 -6.71 -0.12 -5.76
N GLU A 29 -6.47 -0.79 -6.89
CA GLU A 29 -5.16 -0.71 -7.58
C GLU A 29 -4.89 0.68 -8.18
N CYS A 30 -5.92 1.34 -8.72
CA CYS A 30 -5.82 2.73 -9.17
C CYS A 30 -5.45 3.67 -8.01
N LEU A 31 -6.12 3.50 -6.86
CA LEU A 31 -5.80 4.21 -5.63
C LEU A 31 -4.35 3.95 -5.21
N LYS A 32 -3.93 2.68 -5.14
CA LYS A 32 -2.55 2.28 -4.79
C LYS A 32 -1.51 2.91 -5.72
N THR A 33 -1.77 2.91 -7.02
CA THR A 33 -0.86 3.49 -8.02
C THR A 33 -0.65 4.98 -7.79
N ARG A 34 -1.71 5.74 -7.50
CA ARG A 34 -1.61 7.17 -7.19
C ARG A 34 -0.96 7.43 -5.84
N MET A 35 -1.32 6.65 -4.83
CA MET A 35 -0.67 6.69 -3.52
C MET A 35 0.83 6.44 -3.67
N GLY A 36 1.25 5.49 -4.50
CA GLY A 36 2.65 5.22 -4.77
C GLY A 36 3.41 6.46 -5.26
N ARG A 37 2.89 7.15 -6.29
CA ARG A 37 3.52 8.38 -6.82
C ARG A 37 3.66 9.46 -5.74
N PHE A 38 2.59 9.71 -5.00
CA PHE A 38 2.58 10.66 -3.90
C PHE A 38 3.58 10.26 -2.79
N LEU A 39 3.54 9.00 -2.35
CA LEU A 39 4.34 8.52 -1.24
C LEU A 39 5.82 8.39 -1.58
N GLU A 40 6.19 8.13 -2.83
CA GLU A 40 7.60 8.11 -3.24
C GLU A 40 8.28 9.46 -2.97
N ASN A 41 7.57 10.55 -3.25
CA ASN A 41 8.03 11.92 -3.00
C ASN A 41 7.90 12.32 -1.53
N GLU A 42 6.73 12.12 -0.91
CA GLU A 42 6.51 12.57 0.47
C GLU A 42 7.34 11.77 1.48
N THR A 43 7.62 10.49 1.21
CA THR A 43 8.53 9.69 2.07
C THR A 43 9.97 10.20 1.99
N GLU A 44 10.39 10.76 0.85
CA GLU A 44 11.69 11.45 0.73
C GLU A 44 11.71 12.74 1.57
N VAL A 45 10.65 13.55 1.50
CA VAL A 45 10.50 14.77 2.33
C VAL A 45 10.55 14.41 3.82
N PHE A 46 9.79 13.39 4.22
CA PHE A 46 9.76 12.87 5.57
C PHE A 46 11.15 12.43 6.05
N HIS A 47 11.83 11.60 5.25
CA HIS A 47 13.15 11.07 5.57
C HIS A 47 14.18 12.19 5.77
N ASN A 48 14.19 13.17 4.85
CA ASN A 48 15.07 14.34 4.95
C ASN A 48 14.77 15.19 6.19
N ALA A 49 13.50 15.34 6.55
CA ALA A 49 13.11 16.04 7.78
C ALA A 49 13.66 15.34 9.03
N LEU A 50 13.56 14.01 9.12
CA LEU A 50 14.17 13.24 10.23
C LEU A 50 15.70 13.37 10.24
N ASN A 51 16.35 13.21 9.10
CA ASN A 51 17.80 13.33 8.97
C ASN A 51 18.29 14.72 9.43
N GLY A 52 17.54 15.77 9.11
CA GLY A 52 17.81 17.15 9.52
C GLY A 52 17.75 17.37 11.04
N LYS A 53 16.98 16.58 11.79
CA LYS A 53 16.92 16.62 13.26
C LYS A 53 18.15 15.97 13.91
N ILE A 54 18.79 15.01 13.23
CA ILE A 54 19.94 14.27 13.77
C ILE A 54 21.23 15.08 13.62
N LYS A 55 21.67 15.71 14.72
CA LYS A 55 22.86 16.59 14.77
C LYS A 55 24.19 15.85 14.99
N LEU A 56 24.26 14.59 14.59
CA LEU A 56 25.48 13.78 14.70
C LEU A 56 26.43 14.04 13.53
N LYS A 57 27.74 14.01 13.83
CA LYS A 57 28.81 14.09 12.82
C LYS A 57 28.86 12.83 11.97
N GLU A 58 28.63 11.67 12.58
CA GLU A 58 28.56 10.40 11.87
C GLU A 58 27.31 10.35 11.01
N LYS A 59 27.46 10.01 9.73
CA LYS A 59 26.34 9.81 8.79
C LYS A 59 26.13 8.36 8.38
N THR A 60 27.03 7.48 8.82
CA THR A 60 26.97 6.04 8.55
C THR A 60 27.03 5.25 9.86
N CYS A 61 26.40 4.09 9.88
CA CYS A 61 26.41 3.22 11.05
C CYS A 61 27.80 2.60 11.26
N ILE A 62 28.42 2.91 12.40
CA ILE A 62 29.74 2.39 12.82
C ILE A 62 29.65 1.24 13.84
N GLY A 63 28.46 0.74 14.15
CA GLY A 63 28.26 -0.31 15.15
C GLY A 63 28.95 -1.64 14.76
N PRO A 64 29.33 -2.47 15.75
CA PRO A 64 30.16 -3.67 15.55
C PRO A 64 29.54 -4.74 14.63
N THR A 65 28.24 -4.65 14.33
CA THR A 65 27.50 -5.54 13.40
C THR A 65 26.68 -4.77 12.37
N LYS A 66 27.02 -3.49 12.15
CA LYS A 66 26.15 -2.51 11.49
C LYS A 66 24.75 -2.41 12.12
N CYS A 67 24.62 -2.73 13.41
CA CYS A 67 23.32 -2.72 14.11
C CYS A 67 22.24 -3.56 13.41
N ASP A 68 22.63 -4.61 12.68
CA ASP A 68 21.68 -5.47 11.96
C ASP A 68 20.96 -6.42 12.93
N TYR A 69 19.65 -6.20 13.11
CA TYR A 69 18.79 -7.02 13.97
C TYR A 69 18.79 -8.51 13.59
N LYS A 70 19.13 -8.87 12.35
CA LYS A 70 19.14 -10.26 11.87
C LYS A 70 20.45 -10.98 12.21
N LYS A 71 21.55 -10.24 12.27
CA LYS A 71 22.90 -10.78 12.51
C LYS A 71 23.27 -10.82 13.99
N VAL A 72 22.43 -10.25 14.86
CA VAL A 72 22.70 -10.21 16.30
C VAL A 72 21.52 -10.79 17.09
N PRO A 73 21.63 -12.03 17.60
CA PRO A 73 20.62 -12.66 18.45
C PRO A 73 20.28 -11.81 19.69
N THR A 74 21.23 -11.04 20.21
CA THR A 74 21.11 -10.22 21.42
C THR A 74 20.46 -8.85 21.22
N VAL A 75 20.25 -8.37 19.98
CA VAL A 75 19.47 -7.12 19.75
C VAL A 75 17.97 -7.41 19.70
N LYS A 76 17.58 -8.68 19.50
CA LYS A 76 16.19 -9.13 19.73
C LYS A 76 15.80 -9.09 21.20
N SER A 77 16.78 -9.22 22.12
CA SER A 77 16.56 -9.25 23.57
C SER A 77 16.97 -7.95 24.29
N ASP A 78 17.81 -7.10 23.70
CA ASP A 78 18.12 -5.77 24.25
C ASP A 78 18.22 -4.68 23.15
N PRO A 79 17.17 -3.84 23.01
CA PRO A 79 17.14 -2.69 22.09
C PRO A 79 18.18 -1.60 22.36
N ASN A 80 19.00 -1.71 23.42
CA ASN A 80 20.04 -0.74 23.81
C ASN A 80 21.43 -0.97 23.16
N LYS A 81 21.57 -1.90 22.21
CA LYS A 81 22.83 -2.16 21.47
C LYS A 81 22.92 -1.49 20.09
N LEU A 82 22.15 -0.43 19.84
CA LEU A 82 22.34 0.39 18.65
C LEU A 82 23.56 1.30 18.82
N CYS A 83 24.28 1.57 17.73
CA CYS A 83 25.27 2.65 17.73
C CYS A 83 24.55 4.00 17.89
N ARG A 84 25.29 5.03 18.32
CA ARG A 84 24.75 6.38 18.58
C ARG A 84 23.90 6.93 17.43
N LEU A 85 24.32 6.69 16.19
CA LEU A 85 23.57 7.12 15.00
C LEU A 85 22.24 6.37 14.85
N CYS A 86 22.26 5.04 14.92
CA CYS A 86 21.04 4.25 14.80
C CYS A 86 20.08 4.52 15.97
N ASP A 87 20.59 4.76 17.17
CA ASP A 87 19.74 5.10 18.31
C ASP A 87 19.07 6.48 18.14
N ALA A 88 19.80 7.48 17.62
CA ALA A 88 19.20 8.77 17.26
C ALA A 88 18.10 8.62 16.20
N TRP A 89 18.35 7.83 15.14
CA TRP A 89 17.32 7.52 14.15
C TRP A 89 16.10 6.83 14.76
N LYS A 90 16.30 5.84 15.64
CA LYS A 90 15.21 5.16 16.35
C LYS A 90 14.38 6.16 17.17
N GLY A 91 15.02 7.09 17.86
CA GLY A 91 14.35 8.16 18.60
C GLY A 91 13.48 9.04 17.69
N GLU A 92 14.02 9.49 16.57
CA GLU A 92 13.29 10.31 15.59
C GLU A 92 12.16 9.55 14.87
N ILE A 93 12.33 8.25 14.64
CA ILE A 93 11.27 7.37 14.13
C ILE A 93 10.15 7.24 15.17
N LEU A 94 10.49 7.01 16.43
CA LEU A 94 9.51 6.84 17.49
C LEU A 94 8.72 8.14 17.75
N SER A 95 9.37 9.30 17.64
CA SER A 95 8.71 10.60 17.85
C SER A 95 7.60 10.88 16.83
N GLU A 96 7.75 10.40 15.60
CA GLU A 96 6.76 10.53 14.53
C GLU A 96 5.77 9.35 14.47
N HIS A 97 5.90 8.34 15.33
CA HIS A 97 4.94 7.26 15.43
C HIS A 97 3.73 7.67 16.29
N LYS A 98 2.51 7.35 15.83
CA LYS A 98 1.29 7.61 16.63
C LYS A 98 1.26 6.82 17.93
N ASN A 99 1.82 5.61 17.89
CA ASN A 99 2.01 4.77 19.06
C ASN A 99 3.53 4.58 19.32
N PRO A 100 4.16 5.46 20.10
CA PRO A 100 5.62 5.46 20.28
C PRO A 100 6.12 4.31 21.17
N ASN A 101 5.28 3.34 21.54
CA ASN A 101 5.71 2.16 22.28
C ASN A 101 6.62 1.28 21.40
N PRO A 102 7.91 1.14 21.72
CA PRO A 102 8.85 0.39 20.88
C PRO A 102 8.47 -1.07 20.69
N LYS A 103 7.71 -1.67 21.62
CA LYS A 103 7.24 -3.07 21.54
C LYS A 103 6.15 -3.28 20.49
N MET A 104 5.45 -2.21 20.10
CA MET A 104 4.37 -2.26 19.12
C MET A 104 4.85 -1.94 17.70
N VAL A 105 6.07 -1.43 17.55
CA VAL A 105 6.68 -1.09 16.26
C VAL A 105 7.27 -2.33 15.60
N HIS A 106 7.12 -2.44 14.29
CA HIS A 106 7.58 -3.59 13.50
C HIS A 106 9.06 -3.46 13.08
N TRP A 107 9.98 -3.41 14.05
CA TRP A 107 11.42 -3.27 13.80
C TRP A 107 12.03 -4.35 12.89
N ASN A 108 11.43 -5.54 12.85
CA ASN A 108 11.87 -6.64 11.98
C ASN A 108 11.65 -6.37 10.49
N ASN A 109 10.82 -5.38 10.12
CA ASN A 109 10.64 -4.99 8.72
C ASN A 109 11.85 -4.20 8.20
N THR A 110 12.69 -3.65 9.07
CA THR A 110 13.70 -2.67 8.69
C THR A 110 15.11 -3.06 9.14
N THR A 111 16.10 -2.37 8.59
CA THR A 111 17.51 -2.59 8.86
C THR A 111 18.19 -1.27 9.30
N PRO A 112 18.62 -1.14 10.57
CA PRO A 112 19.08 0.14 11.12
C PRO A 112 20.21 0.85 10.39
N TYR A 113 21.19 0.13 9.86
CA TYR A 113 22.28 0.77 9.12
C TYR A 113 21.86 1.39 7.79
N LEU A 114 20.66 1.07 7.30
CA LEU A 114 20.10 1.63 6.08
C LEU A 114 19.21 2.84 6.34
N TRP A 115 18.80 3.12 7.58
CA TRP A 115 17.99 4.30 7.90
C TRP A 115 18.59 5.62 7.41
N PRO A 116 19.90 5.87 7.48
CA PRO A 116 20.47 7.12 6.98
C PRO A 116 20.36 7.32 5.46
N SER A 117 20.28 6.25 4.67
CA SER A 117 20.40 6.33 3.21
C SER A 117 19.20 5.78 2.42
N HIS A 118 18.26 5.10 3.07
CA HIS A 118 17.10 4.50 2.41
C HIS A 118 15.80 4.89 3.10
N LYS A 119 15.05 5.81 2.48
CA LYS A 119 13.75 6.28 2.97
C LYS A 119 12.74 5.17 3.26
N TRP A 120 12.71 4.13 2.40
CA TRP A 120 11.79 3.02 2.55
C TRP A 120 12.15 2.11 3.73
N GLU A 121 13.42 2.04 4.15
CA GLU A 121 13.77 1.33 5.39
C GLU A 121 13.19 2.05 6.60
N VAL A 122 13.17 3.38 6.60
CA VAL A 122 12.48 4.15 7.64
C VAL A 122 10.97 3.97 7.56
N ALA A 123 10.36 4.05 6.38
CA ALA A 123 8.90 3.95 6.23
C ALA A 123 8.32 2.59 6.68
N LYS A 124 9.04 1.50 6.46
CA LYS A 124 8.62 0.12 6.80
C LYS A 124 8.28 -0.11 8.28
N VAL A 125 8.78 0.71 9.20
CA VAL A 125 8.47 0.59 10.63
C VAL A 125 7.01 0.95 10.94
N TYR A 126 6.39 1.76 10.09
CA TYR A 126 4.99 2.19 10.17
C TYR A 126 4.04 1.29 9.37
N MET A 127 4.57 0.26 8.70
CA MET A 127 3.83 -0.66 7.84
C MET A 127 3.61 -2.00 8.56
N PRO A 128 2.61 -2.81 8.17
CA PRO A 128 2.37 -4.12 8.76
C PRO A 128 3.58 -5.06 8.58
N ARG A 129 3.61 -6.16 9.33
CA ARG A 129 4.64 -7.20 9.17
C ARG A 129 4.68 -7.74 7.74
N GLY A 130 5.85 -8.18 7.29
CA GLY A 130 6.03 -8.85 5.99
C GLY A 130 6.77 -8.00 4.95
N ASN A 131 6.98 -6.71 5.21
CA ASN A 131 7.60 -5.77 4.27
C ASN A 131 9.14 -5.79 4.26
N MET A 132 9.75 -6.82 4.85
CA MET A 132 11.20 -6.88 5.08
C MET A 132 12.03 -6.89 3.78
N LYS A 133 11.51 -7.50 2.70
CA LYS A 133 12.25 -7.68 1.43
C LYS A 133 12.03 -6.54 0.43
N HIS A 134 11.02 -5.71 0.64
CA HIS A 134 10.65 -4.62 -0.26
C HIS A 134 11.72 -3.53 -0.26
N LYS A 135 11.98 -2.85 -1.37
CA LYS A 135 13.04 -1.82 -1.46
C LYS A 135 12.59 -0.57 -2.19
N SER A 136 11.52 -0.69 -2.97
CA SER A 136 10.99 0.36 -3.82
C SER A 136 9.49 0.50 -3.60
N VAL A 137 8.94 1.64 -3.99
CA VAL A 137 7.50 1.95 -3.88
C VAL A 137 6.61 0.88 -4.50
N ASP A 138 7.04 0.29 -5.62
CA ASP A 138 6.25 -0.70 -6.38
C ASP A 138 6.12 -2.05 -5.66
N ASP A 139 7.02 -2.34 -4.71
CA ASP A 139 7.01 -3.58 -3.92
C ASP A 139 5.90 -3.59 -2.86
N PHE A 140 5.33 -2.43 -2.54
CA PHE A 140 4.34 -2.30 -1.47
C PHE A 140 2.91 -2.42 -2.00
N ASP A 141 2.05 -3.10 -1.24
CA ASP A 141 0.63 -3.15 -1.50
C ASP A 141 -0.11 -1.94 -0.92
N ILE A 142 -1.40 -1.81 -1.25
CA ILE A 142 -2.22 -0.71 -0.73
C ILE A 142 -2.32 -0.73 0.81
N SER A 143 -2.26 -1.92 1.43
CA SER A 143 -2.32 -2.02 2.89
C SER A 143 -1.11 -1.40 3.55
N ALA A 144 0.07 -1.59 3.00
CA ALA A 144 1.30 -0.99 3.48
C ALA A 144 1.21 0.54 3.43
N PHE A 145 0.71 1.10 2.34
CA PHE A 145 0.50 2.54 2.19
C PHE A 145 -0.53 3.12 3.17
N LEU A 146 -1.71 2.49 3.28
CA LEU A 146 -2.75 2.93 4.21
C LEU A 146 -2.26 2.87 5.67
N THR A 147 -1.51 1.82 6.03
CA THR A 147 -0.97 1.66 7.39
C THR A 147 0.16 2.65 7.68
N LEU A 148 1.05 2.91 6.71
CA LEU A 148 2.08 3.95 6.81
C LEU A 148 1.46 5.30 7.14
N MET A 149 0.49 5.73 6.34
CA MET A 149 -0.19 7.02 6.53
C MET A 149 -1.02 7.06 7.82
N THR A 150 -1.55 5.90 8.25
CA THR A 150 -2.29 5.79 9.50
C THR A 150 -1.38 5.84 10.72
N SER A 151 -0.18 5.27 10.66
CA SER A 151 0.69 5.09 11.85
C SER A 151 1.70 6.21 12.04
N CYS A 152 2.02 6.97 10.98
CA CYS A 152 2.99 8.06 11.01
C CYS A 152 2.29 9.43 11.10
N ARG A 153 2.72 10.26 12.07
CA ARG A 153 2.17 11.61 12.33
C ARG A 153 2.39 12.56 11.15
N HIS A 154 3.50 12.42 10.44
CA HIS A 154 3.83 13.22 9.26
C HIS A 154 2.71 13.26 8.21
N PHE A 155 2.01 12.15 7.99
CA PHE A 155 0.97 12.06 6.97
C PHE A 155 -0.41 12.59 7.42
N GLN A 156 -0.61 12.91 8.70
CA GLN A 156 -1.90 13.41 9.21
C GLN A 156 -2.31 14.76 8.61
N LYS A 157 -1.33 15.53 8.11
CA LYS A 157 -1.59 16.81 7.44
C LYS A 157 -2.33 16.64 6.10
N PHE A 158 -2.26 15.47 5.47
CA PHE A 158 -2.91 15.22 4.18
C PHE A 158 -4.34 14.72 4.33
N VAL A 159 -4.59 13.76 5.23
CA VAL A 159 -5.90 13.13 5.36
C VAL A 159 -6.18 12.63 6.77
N LYS A 160 -7.46 12.56 7.13
CA LYS A 160 -7.92 12.05 8.44
C LYS A 160 -7.74 10.54 8.52
N GLY A 161 -7.30 10.07 9.68
CA GLY A 161 -7.01 8.64 9.91
C GLY A 161 -8.21 7.70 9.70
N HIS A 162 -9.43 8.15 10.03
CA HIS A 162 -10.63 7.30 9.86
C HIS A 162 -10.89 6.94 8.39
N MET A 163 -10.62 7.86 7.44
CA MET A 163 -10.79 7.59 6.01
C MET A 163 -9.83 6.50 5.52
N LEU A 164 -8.59 6.51 6.02
CA LEU A 164 -7.61 5.46 5.75
C LEU A 164 -8.07 4.11 6.34
N SER A 165 -8.64 4.12 7.55
CA SER A 165 -9.19 2.92 8.19
C SER A 165 -10.40 2.37 7.44
N GLU A 166 -11.28 3.22 6.93
CA GLU A 166 -12.44 2.80 6.14
C GLU A 166 -12.02 2.08 4.85
N VAL A 167 -11.04 2.61 4.12
CA VAL A 167 -10.53 1.94 2.91
C VAL A 167 -9.71 0.69 3.25
N THR A 168 -9.03 0.67 4.40
CA THR A 168 -8.40 -0.56 4.91
C THR A 168 -9.44 -1.65 5.14
N ASN A 169 -10.61 -1.30 5.70
CA ASN A 169 -11.72 -2.24 5.90
C ASN A 169 -12.28 -2.71 4.56
N VAL A 170 -12.47 -1.83 3.57
CA VAL A 170 -12.89 -2.22 2.21
C VAL A 170 -11.92 -3.24 1.63
N ARG A 171 -10.61 -2.99 1.68
CA ARG A 171 -9.59 -3.94 1.20
C ARG A 171 -9.76 -5.29 1.90
N ASN A 172 -9.87 -5.31 3.23
CA ASN A 172 -10.02 -6.55 3.98
C ASN A 172 -11.29 -7.32 3.57
N GLN A 173 -12.42 -6.63 3.44
CA GLN A 173 -13.69 -7.23 3.02
C GLN A 173 -13.61 -7.83 1.60
N ILE A 174 -12.94 -7.15 0.67
CA ILE A 174 -12.71 -7.65 -0.69
C ILE A 174 -11.83 -8.91 -0.68
N MET A 175 -10.74 -8.90 0.07
CA MET A 175 -9.82 -10.04 0.14
C MET A 175 -10.42 -11.28 0.82
N HIS A 176 -11.42 -11.07 1.68
CA HIS A 176 -12.10 -12.15 2.41
C HIS A 176 -13.53 -12.41 1.91
N SER A 177 -13.90 -11.88 0.74
CA SER A 177 -15.21 -12.13 0.14
C SER A 177 -15.34 -13.58 -0.32
N ALA A 178 -16.43 -14.23 0.09
CA ALA A 178 -16.73 -15.59 -0.35
C ALA A 178 -16.94 -15.62 -1.87
N ASN A 179 -16.35 -16.61 -2.55
CA ASN A 179 -16.43 -16.78 -4.00
C ASN A 179 -15.97 -15.56 -4.83
N PHE A 180 -15.24 -14.62 -4.22
CA PHE A 180 -14.86 -13.35 -4.85
C PHE A 180 -16.08 -12.59 -5.38
N ALA A 181 -17.15 -12.55 -4.59
CA ALA A 181 -18.41 -11.90 -4.95
C ALA A 181 -18.70 -10.74 -4.00
N VAL A 182 -19.20 -9.63 -4.56
CA VAL A 182 -19.60 -8.42 -3.82
C VAL A 182 -21.00 -8.02 -4.24
N THR A 183 -21.87 -7.74 -3.27
CA THR A 183 -23.24 -7.30 -3.55
C THR A 183 -23.26 -5.90 -4.18
N ALA A 184 -24.36 -5.54 -4.85
CA ALA A 184 -24.49 -4.22 -5.43
C ALA A 184 -24.49 -3.13 -4.33
N GLU A 185 -25.08 -3.43 -3.17
CA GLU A 185 -25.16 -2.58 -2.01
C GLU A 185 -23.76 -2.32 -1.42
N ASP A 186 -23.00 -3.39 -1.15
CA ASP A 186 -21.64 -3.29 -0.62
C ASP A 186 -20.72 -2.54 -1.59
N PHE A 187 -20.89 -2.76 -2.90
CA PHE A 187 -20.15 -2.04 -3.91
C PHE A 187 -20.33 -0.54 -3.81
N GLN A 188 -21.58 -0.05 -3.69
CA GLN A 188 -21.83 1.39 -3.55
C GLN A 188 -21.16 1.94 -2.28
N VAL A 189 -21.22 1.20 -1.18
CA VAL A 189 -20.54 1.57 0.07
C VAL A 189 -19.01 1.63 -0.12
N TYR A 190 -18.43 0.63 -0.77
CA TYR A 190 -16.99 0.56 -1.03
C TYR A 190 -16.52 1.69 -1.93
N MET A 191 -17.25 1.95 -3.02
CA MET A 191 -16.98 3.05 -3.94
C MET A 191 -17.08 4.39 -3.23
N GLY A 192 -18.09 4.59 -2.37
CA GLY A 192 -18.24 5.79 -1.56
C GLY A 192 -17.04 6.05 -0.66
N ARG A 193 -16.56 5.02 0.06
CA ARG A 193 -15.38 5.12 0.95
C ARG A 193 -14.09 5.42 0.20
N ILE A 194 -13.85 4.70 -0.92
CA ILE A 194 -12.66 4.91 -1.75
C ILE A 194 -12.68 6.31 -2.37
N ARG A 195 -13.82 6.75 -2.88
CA ARG A 195 -14.03 8.11 -3.40
C ARG A 195 -13.71 9.16 -2.34
N ALA A 196 -14.31 9.03 -1.15
CA ALA A 196 -14.14 10.00 -0.07
C ALA A 196 -12.66 10.15 0.33
N LEU A 197 -11.90 9.04 0.39
CA LEU A 197 -10.46 9.10 0.63
C LEU A 197 -9.72 9.83 -0.51
N GLY A 198 -10.05 9.50 -1.77
CA GLY A 198 -9.43 10.12 -2.93
C GLY A 198 -9.70 11.62 -3.04
N ASP A 199 -10.94 12.05 -2.80
CA ASP A 199 -11.33 13.47 -2.78
C ASP A 199 -10.59 14.23 -1.67
N ALA A 200 -10.55 13.68 -0.46
CA ALA A 200 -9.85 14.29 0.66
C ALA A 200 -8.33 14.43 0.41
N LEU A 201 -7.72 13.48 -0.30
CA LEU A 201 -6.34 13.60 -0.76
C LEU A 201 -6.21 14.64 -1.87
N GLY A 202 -7.17 14.71 -2.80
CA GLY A 202 -7.20 15.64 -3.92
C GLY A 202 -7.20 17.13 -3.53
N GLU A 203 -7.67 17.46 -2.33
CA GLU A 203 -7.58 18.81 -1.77
C GLU A 203 -6.12 19.30 -1.60
N LYS A 204 -5.16 18.38 -1.41
CA LYS A 204 -3.78 18.70 -1.04
C LYS A 204 -2.73 18.02 -1.91
N VAL A 205 -3.12 16.98 -2.65
CA VAL A 205 -2.22 16.09 -3.40
C VAL A 205 -2.66 16.10 -4.87
N PRO A 206 -1.88 16.74 -5.77
CA PRO A 206 -2.23 16.88 -7.19
C PRO A 206 -2.56 15.56 -7.89
N GLU A 207 -1.87 14.47 -7.53
CA GLU A 207 -2.07 13.13 -8.07
C GLU A 207 -3.51 12.61 -7.89
N PHE A 208 -4.27 13.18 -6.95
CA PHE A 208 -5.64 12.80 -6.61
C PHE A 208 -6.73 13.72 -7.16
N GLN A 209 -6.40 14.88 -7.74
CA GLN A 209 -7.40 15.86 -8.19
C GLN A 209 -8.40 15.28 -9.21
N SER A 210 -7.96 14.37 -10.08
CA SER A 210 -8.82 13.71 -11.06
C SER A 210 -9.39 12.37 -10.59
N PHE A 211 -9.09 11.92 -9.36
CA PHE A 211 -9.33 10.54 -8.94
C PHE A 211 -10.80 10.14 -9.05
N SER A 212 -11.71 10.96 -8.55
CA SER A 212 -13.15 10.65 -8.55
C SER A 212 -13.76 10.62 -9.95
N LYS A 213 -13.26 11.47 -10.85
CA LYS A 213 -13.63 11.43 -12.27
C LYS A 213 -13.16 10.13 -12.91
N ASP A 214 -11.88 9.80 -12.73
CA ASP A 214 -11.27 8.63 -13.35
C ASP A 214 -11.87 7.32 -12.78
N MET A 215 -12.27 7.33 -11.51
CA MET A 215 -13.02 6.24 -10.89
C MET A 215 -14.42 6.08 -11.53
N ALA A 216 -15.15 7.17 -11.77
CA ALA A 216 -16.47 7.12 -12.42
C ALA A 216 -16.38 6.59 -13.86
N GLU A 217 -15.37 7.02 -14.62
CA GLU A 217 -15.11 6.53 -15.98
C GLU A 217 -14.75 5.03 -15.99
N SER A 218 -13.95 4.57 -15.02
CA SER A 218 -13.59 3.16 -14.85
C SER A 218 -14.81 2.27 -14.54
N VAL A 219 -15.78 2.79 -13.77
CA VAL A 219 -17.05 2.11 -13.52
C VAL A 219 -17.89 2.04 -14.80
N SER A 220 -17.93 3.11 -15.58
CA SER A 220 -18.70 3.18 -16.84
C SER A 220 -18.18 2.20 -17.90
N TRP A 221 -16.87 2.08 -18.08
CA TRP A 221 -16.27 1.16 -19.06
C TRP A 221 -16.59 -0.31 -18.76
N SER A 222 -16.67 -0.65 -17.48
CA SER A 222 -16.98 -2.00 -17.04
C SER A 222 -18.45 -2.39 -17.26
N LEU A 223 -19.36 -1.42 -17.40
CA LEU A 223 -20.78 -1.64 -17.77
C LEU A 223 -20.95 -1.83 -19.28
N GLY A 224 -20.08 -1.23 -20.10
CA GLY A 224 -20.07 -1.35 -21.56
C GLY A 224 -19.56 -2.70 -22.09
N MET A 225 -18.88 -3.52 -21.27
CA MET A 225 -18.42 -4.86 -21.69
C MET A 225 -19.56 -5.87 -21.95
N CYS A 226 -20.82 -5.51 -21.66
CA CYS A 226 -22.01 -6.29 -22.05
C CYS A 226 -22.67 -5.80 -23.35
N SER A 227 -22.16 -4.76 -24.00
CA SER A 227 -22.80 -4.20 -25.19
C SER A 227 -21.77 -3.57 -26.12
N SER A 228 -21.60 -4.24 -27.27
CA SER A 228 -20.97 -3.80 -28.52
C SER A 228 -19.46 -3.99 -28.71
N THR A 229 -19.20 -4.77 -29.76
CA THR A 229 -18.00 -4.89 -30.60
C THR A 229 -17.30 -3.54 -30.84
N GLY A 230 -16.02 -3.43 -30.48
CA GLY A 230 -15.27 -2.18 -30.69
C GLY A 230 -13.77 -2.32 -30.43
N THR A 231 -13.06 -2.94 -31.36
CA THR A 231 -11.62 -3.17 -31.35
C THR A 231 -10.86 -1.86 -31.60
N GLN A 232 -10.42 -1.14 -30.57
CA GLN A 232 -9.29 -0.19 -30.72
C GLN A 232 -8.60 0.32 -29.44
N ASN A 233 -9.18 0.15 -28.23
CA ASN A 233 -8.50 0.54 -26.97
C ASN A 233 -7.75 -0.60 -26.25
N ALA A 234 -7.55 -1.74 -26.93
CA ALA A 234 -7.02 -2.96 -26.32
C ALA A 234 -5.55 -2.88 -25.84
N PHE A 235 -4.75 -1.94 -26.34
CA PHE A 235 -3.29 -1.99 -26.14
C PHE A 235 -2.83 -1.46 -24.78
N ALA A 236 -3.40 -0.35 -24.28
CA ALA A 236 -3.10 0.20 -22.95
C ALA A 236 -3.73 -0.64 -21.83
N VAL A 237 -4.91 -1.20 -22.08
CA VAL A 237 -5.60 -2.15 -21.20
C VAL A 237 -4.80 -3.44 -21.06
N SER A 238 -4.08 -3.90 -22.09
CA SER A 238 -3.31 -5.15 -22.03
C SER A 238 -2.19 -5.18 -21.00
N LYS A 239 -1.58 -4.04 -20.65
CA LYS A 239 -0.53 -3.98 -19.60
C LYS A 239 -1.13 -4.04 -18.20
N SER A 240 -2.12 -3.18 -17.92
CA SER A 240 -2.84 -3.19 -16.65
C SER A 240 -3.57 -4.51 -16.43
N VAL A 241 -4.22 -5.07 -17.45
CA VAL A 241 -4.87 -6.37 -17.37
C VAL A 241 -3.84 -7.49 -17.20
N LYS A 242 -2.67 -7.47 -17.84
CA LYS A 242 -1.59 -8.44 -17.55
C LYS A 242 -1.03 -8.33 -16.14
N GLU A 243 -0.99 -7.13 -15.56
CA GLU A 243 -0.60 -6.90 -14.16
C GLU A 243 -1.71 -7.35 -13.20
N THR A 244 -2.98 -7.08 -13.49
CA THR A 244 -4.15 -7.63 -12.79
C THR A 244 -4.20 -9.15 -12.91
N TRP A 245 -3.86 -9.73 -14.07
CA TRP A 245 -3.74 -11.18 -14.26
C TRP A 245 -2.50 -11.74 -13.57
N ARG A 246 -1.38 -11.01 -13.45
CA ARG A 246 -0.27 -11.40 -12.57
C ARG A 246 -0.69 -11.37 -11.11
N PHE A 247 -1.50 -10.38 -10.71
CA PHE A 247 -2.04 -10.26 -9.36
C PHE A 247 -3.00 -11.42 -9.05
N VAL A 248 -3.99 -11.66 -9.92
CA VAL A 248 -4.94 -12.79 -9.81
C VAL A 248 -4.22 -14.15 -9.89
N ARG A 249 -3.23 -14.31 -10.78
CA ARG A 249 -2.50 -15.59 -10.99
C ARG A 249 -1.45 -15.87 -9.92
N LEU A 250 -0.81 -14.86 -9.33
CA LEU A 250 -0.01 -15.02 -8.11
C LEU A 250 -0.89 -15.32 -6.89
N TRP A 251 -2.16 -14.88 -6.90
CA TRP A 251 -3.10 -15.06 -5.80
C TRP A 251 -3.79 -16.44 -5.80
N THR A 252 -4.07 -17.02 -6.97
CA THR A 252 -4.61 -18.40 -7.09
C THR A 252 -3.59 -19.51 -6.81
N LEU A 253 -2.30 -19.18 -6.65
CA LEU A 253 -1.22 -20.15 -6.38
C LEU A 253 -0.80 -20.20 -4.89
N LEU A 254 -1.58 -19.54 -4.01
CA LEU A 254 -1.39 -19.53 -2.57
C LEU A 254 -2.50 -20.29 -1.79
N GLU A 255 -3.32 -21.05 -2.51
CA GLU A 255 -4.08 -22.21 -2.00
C GLU A 255 -3.38 -23.50 -2.46
#